data_AF-A0A1Z4JQ01-F1
#
_entry.id   AF-A0A1Z4JQ01-F1
#
_cell.length_a   1.000
_cell.length_b   1.000
_cell.length_c   1.000
_cell.angle_alpha   90.00
_cell.angle_beta   90.00
_cell.angle_gamma   90.00
#
_symmetry.space_group_name_H-M   'P 1'
#
loop_
_entity.id
_entity.type
_entity.pdbx_description
1 polymer ?
#
loop_
_entity_poly.entity_id
_entity_poly.type
_entity_poly.pdbx_seq_one_letter_code
_entity_poly.pdbx_strand_id
1 'polypeptide(L)' 'MSYQSNRELPDSVRDRLSEPAQHFYRVAFNSALQWYGEESKAHQIAWSAIRSQAFSPNSEIAEVL' A
#
# COMPACT_ATOMS: atom_id res chain seq x y z
N MET A 1 8.23 0.29 -11.42
CA MET A 1 8.49 -1.16 -11.34
C MET A 1 7.84 -1.73 -10.09
N SER A 2 7.60 -3.05 -10.02
CA SER A 2 7.07 -3.67 -8.79
C SER A 2 8.10 -3.66 -7.66
N TYR A 3 7.64 -3.53 -6.42
CA TYR A 3 8.48 -3.50 -5.23
C TYR A 3 8.66 -4.91 -4.67
N GLN A 4 9.89 -5.37 -4.52
CA GLN A 4 10.19 -6.70 -3.98
C GLN A 4 10.13 -6.73 -2.46
N SER A 5 10.42 -5.59 -1.81
CA SER A 5 10.42 -5.45 -0.36
C SER A 5 9.85 -4.09 0.10
N ASN A 6 9.49 -3.98 1.38
CA ASN A 6 9.03 -2.70 1.95
C ASN A 6 10.12 -1.61 1.93
N ARG A 7 11.41 -2.00 1.84
CA ARG A 7 12.54 -1.07 1.75
C ARG A 7 12.66 -0.37 0.41
N GLU A 8 12.05 -0.93 -0.64
CA GLU A 8 12.01 -0.34 -1.98
C GLU A 8 10.83 0.61 -2.17
N LEU A 9 9.91 0.68 -1.19
CA LEU A 9 8.82 1.65 -1.22
C LEU A 9 9.38 3.08 -1.18
N PRO A 10 8.71 4.05 -1.82
CA PRO A 10 9.08 5.46 -1.71
C PRO A 10 9.08 5.90 -0.25
N ASP A 11 10.02 6.78 0.12
CA ASP A 11 10.10 7.30 1.49
C ASP A 11 8.79 7.95 1.93
N SER A 12 8.10 8.65 1.00
CA SER A 12 6.77 9.23 1.25
C SER A 12 5.69 8.20 1.65
N VAL A 13 5.88 6.93 1.32
CA VAL A 13 5.01 5.82 1.76
C VAL A 13 5.52 5.25 3.09
N ARG A 14 6.84 5.01 3.19
CA ARG A 14 7.46 4.40 4.38
C ARG A 14 7.33 5.27 5.62
N ASP A 15 7.44 6.58 5.47
CA ASP A 15 7.36 7.55 6.58
C ASP A 15 5.93 7.74 7.09
N ARG A 16 4.92 7.34 6.30
CA ARG A 16 3.50 7.53 6.61
C ARG A 16 2.80 6.27 7.08
N LEU A 17 3.41 5.11 6.89
CA LEU A 17 2.80 3.80 7.13
C LEU A 17 3.67 2.99 8.08
N SER A 18 3.04 2.31 9.04
CA SER A 18 3.68 1.24 9.81
C SER A 18 4.15 0.08 8.92
N GLU A 19 5.05 -0.79 9.42
CA GLU A 19 5.52 -1.95 8.65
C GLU A 19 4.38 -2.86 8.10
N PRO A 20 3.33 -3.19 8.88
CA PRO A 20 2.19 -3.93 8.36
C PRO A 20 1.46 -3.18 7.23
N ALA A 21 1.22 -1.88 7.40
CA ALA A 21 0.56 -1.07 6.37
C ALA A 21 1.43 -0.93 5.10
N GLN A 22 2.75 -0.84 5.24
CA GLN A 22 3.69 -0.89 4.11
C GLN A 22 3.58 -2.22 3.35
N HIS A 23 3.44 -3.36 4.06
CA HIS A 23 3.25 -4.66 3.43
C HIS A 23 1.98 -4.69 2.57
N PHE A 24 0.84 -4.27 3.13
CA PHE A 24 -0.43 -4.23 2.39
C PHE A 24 -0.37 -3.27 1.20
N TYR A 25 0.25 -2.11 1.39
CA TYR A 25 0.45 -1.12 0.33
C TYR A 25 1.23 -1.72 -0.83
N ARG A 26 2.36 -2.38 -0.53
CA ARG A 26 3.21 -3.04 -1.53
C ARG A 26 2.45 -4.11 -2.31
N VAL A 27 1.69 -4.96 -1.63
CA VAL A 27 0.90 -6.03 -2.28
C VAL A 27 -0.16 -5.42 -3.20
N ALA A 28 -0.89 -4.40 -2.75
CA ALA A 28 -1.91 -3.72 -3.54
C ALA A 28 -1.31 -2.99 -4.74
N PHE A 29 -0.18 -2.30 -4.55
CA PHE A 29 0.54 -1.61 -5.63
C PHE A 29 1.01 -2.60 -6.69
N ASN A 30 1.70 -3.67 -6.30
CA ASN A 30 2.23 -4.66 -7.23
C ASN A 30 1.12 -5.33 -8.04
N SER A 31 0.01 -5.66 -7.38
CA SER A 31 -1.16 -6.21 -8.07
C SER A 31 -1.74 -5.20 -9.07
N ALA A 32 -1.97 -3.95 -8.66
CA ALA A 32 -2.49 -2.93 -9.55
C ALA A 32 -1.55 -2.64 -10.73
N LEU A 33 -0.23 -2.63 -10.50
CA LEU A 33 0.75 -2.46 -11.56
C LEU A 33 0.71 -3.62 -12.56
N GLN A 34 0.55 -4.86 -12.09
CA GLN A 34 0.40 -6.04 -12.95
C GLN A 34 -0.84 -5.95 -13.84
N TRP A 35 -1.97 -5.48 -13.30
CA TRP A 35 -3.23 -5.38 -14.04
C TRP A 35 -3.32 -4.19 -14.99
N TYR A 36 -2.80 -3.04 -14.56
CA TYR A 36 -3.00 -1.77 -15.28
C TYR A 36 -1.75 -1.26 -16.01
N GLY A 37 -0.56 -1.73 -15.65
CA GLY A 37 0.70 -1.28 -16.27
C GLY A 37 1.08 0.18 -16.00
N GLU A 38 0.33 0.90 -15.15
CA GLU A 38 0.51 2.33 -14.90
C GLU A 38 0.81 2.58 -13.41
N GLU A 39 2.01 3.10 -13.12
CA GLU A 39 2.48 3.30 -11.74
C GLU A 39 1.64 4.33 -10.97
N SER A 40 1.29 5.45 -11.60
CA SER A 40 0.46 6.50 -10.99
C SER A 40 -0.88 5.93 -10.52
N LYS A 41 -1.51 5.12 -11.36
CA LYS A 41 -2.76 4.43 -11.03
C LYS A 41 -2.57 3.37 -9.95
N ALA A 42 -1.48 2.60 -10.00
CA ALA A 42 -1.17 1.60 -8.99
C ALA A 42 -1.00 2.23 -7.59
N HIS A 43 -0.34 3.39 -7.49
CA HIS A 43 -0.24 4.15 -6.24
C HIS A 43 -1.60 4.59 -5.71
N GLN A 44 -2.48 5.12 -6.58
CA GLN A 44 -3.82 5.54 -6.17
C GLN A 44 -4.64 4.37 -5.62
N ILE A 45 -4.58 3.21 -6.28
CA ILE A 45 -5.28 1.99 -5.86
C ILE A 45 -4.73 1.50 -4.53
N ALA A 46 -3.41 1.43 -4.37
CA ALA A 46 -2.77 1.01 -3.12
C ALA A 46 -3.17 1.91 -1.94
N TRP A 47 -3.18 3.23 -2.14
CA TRP A 47 -3.63 4.17 -1.11
C TRP A 47 -5.11 4.01 -0.76
N SER A 48 -5.97 3.75 -1.74
CA SER A 48 -7.40 3.48 -1.50
C SER A 48 -7.60 2.17 -0.74
N ALA A 49 -6.82 1.14 -1.03
CA ALA A 49 -6.87 -0.14 -0.31
C ALA A 49 -6.51 0.03 1.17
N ILE A 50 -5.43 0.78 1.47
CA ILE A 50 -5.03 1.07 2.86
C ILE A 50 -6.10 1.85 3.60
N ARG A 51 -6.66 2.90 3.00
CA ARG A 51 -7.76 3.66 3.61
C ARG A 51 -8.97 2.76 3.89
N SER A 52 -9.37 1.94 2.92
CA SER A 52 -10.52 1.04 3.09
C SER A 52 -10.33 0.03 4.23
N GLN A 53 -9.11 -0.50 4.40
CA GLN A 53 -8.80 -1.36 5.52
C GLN A 53 -8.88 -0.61 6.85
N ALA A 54 -8.34 0.61 6.95
CA ALA A 54 -8.38 1.40 8.19
C ALA A 54 -9.79 1.73 8.68
N PHE A 55 -10.76 1.89 7.78
CA PHE A 55 -12.17 2.10 8.15
C PHE A 55 -12.92 0.81 8.51
N SER A 56 -12.30 -0.36 8.35
CA SER A 56 -12.95 -1.64 8.67
C SER A 56 -12.75 -1.99 10.16
N PRO A 57 -13.83 -2.19 10.94
CA PRO A 57 -13.77 -2.31 12.41
C PRO A 57 -13.07 -3.56 12.95
N ASN A 58 -12.61 -4.47 12.09
CA ASN A 58 -11.83 -5.67 12.42
C ASN A 58 -10.44 -5.68 11.73
N SER A 59 -9.94 -4.53 11.26
CA SER A 59 -8.70 -4.50 10.48
C SER A 59 -7.46 -4.44 11.36
N GLU A 60 -6.51 -5.34 11.12
CA GLU A 60 -5.18 -5.40 11.75
C GLU A 60 -4.33 -4.12 11.51
N ILE A 61 -4.81 -3.19 10.69
CA ILE A 61 -4.16 -1.90 10.41
C ILE A 61 -4.94 -0.66 10.91
N ALA A 62 -6.04 -0.85 11.65
CA ALA A 62 -6.84 0.27 12.17
C ALA A 62 -6.13 1.09 13.27
N GLU A 63 -5.17 0.52 13.99
CA GLU A 63 -4.40 1.21 15.06
C GLU A 63 -3.12 1.92 14.57
N VAL A 64 -2.79 1.82 13.28
CA VAL A 64 -1.44 2.15 12.77
C VAL A 64 -1.40 3.18 11.63
N LEU A 65 -2.52 3.87 11.37
CA LEU A 65 -2.56 5.11 10.60
C LEU A 65 -2.73 6.31 11.53
#